data_AF-E5Y5Z0-F1
#
_entry.id   AF-E5Y5Z0-F1
#
_cell.length_a   1.000
_cell.length_b   1.000
_cell.length_c   1.000
_cell.angle_alpha   90.00
_cell.angle_beta   90.00
_cell.angle_gamma   90.00
#
_symmetry.space_group_name_H-M   'P 1'
#
loop_
_entity.id
_entity.type
_entity.pdbx_description
1 polymer ?
#
loop_
_entity_poly.entity_id
_entity_poly.type
_entity_poly.pdbx_seq_one_letter_code
_entity_poly.pdbx_strand_id
1 'polypeptide(L)' 'MRYVIGDSARLVTPYRGYSWVTIIGYEGDGYCVELTSGLEIVVREDELEDV' A
#
# COMPACT_ATOMS: atom_id res chain seq x y z
N MET A 1 4.24 9.18 -8.44
CA MET A 1 5.33 9.56 -7.50
C MET A 1 5.72 8.26 -6.83
N ARG A 2 6.99 7.84 -6.85
CA ARG A 2 7.33 6.46 -6.47
C ARG A 2 7.48 6.36 -4.95
N TYR A 3 6.62 5.59 -4.29
CA TYR A 3 6.71 5.39 -2.84
C TYR A 3 8.00 4.66 -2.44
N VAL A 4 8.51 4.96 -1.25
CA VAL A 4 9.69 4.29 -0.66
C VAL A 4 9.28 3.21 0.34
N ILE A 5 10.11 2.20 0.54
CA ILE A 5 9.87 1.20 1.60
C ILE A 5 9.91 1.91 2.97
N GLY A 6 8.90 1.65 3.80
CA GLY A 6 8.66 2.33 5.07
C GLY A 6 7.72 3.53 4.96
N ASP A 7 7.32 3.92 3.74
CA ASP A 7 6.36 5.00 3.54
C ASP A 7 4.95 4.57 3.93
N SER A 8 4.16 5.53 4.40
CA SER A 8 2.75 5.29 4.76
C SER A 8 1.87 5.88 3.67
N ALA A 9 0.96 5.06 3.14
CA ALA A 9 0.04 5.49 2.10
C ALA A 9 -1.40 5.08 2.47
N ARG A 10 -2.36 5.65 1.75
CA ARG A 10 -3.76 5.29 1.91
C ARG A 10 -4.27 4.57 0.66
N LEU A 11 -5.00 3.47 0.85
CA LEU A 11 -5.72 2.82 -0.23
C LEU A 11 -6.88 3.71 -0.70
N VAL A 12 -6.94 3.96 -2.02
CA VAL A 12 -8.06 4.63 -2.69
C VAL A 12 -9.35 3.87 -2.41
N THR A 13 -9.31 2.54 -2.52
CA THR A 13 -10.43 1.66 -2.19
C THR A 13 -10.06 0.85 -0.94
N PRO A 14 -10.77 1.04 0.20
CA PRO A 14 -10.46 0.31 1.43
C PRO A 14 -10.55 -1.20 1.22
N TYR A 15 -9.49 -1.92 1.61
CA TYR A 15 -9.48 -3.37 1.58
C TYR A 15 -10.03 -3.91 2.89
N ARG A 16 -11.23 -4.51 2.88
CA ARG A 16 -11.89 -5.08 4.07
C ARG A 16 -11.98 -4.09 5.26
N GLY A 17 -12.16 -2.80 4.96
CA GLY A 17 -12.24 -1.74 5.97
C GLY A 17 -10.88 -1.16 6.40
N TYR A 18 -9.76 -1.69 5.89
CA TYR A 18 -8.44 -1.11 6.06
C TYR A 18 -8.17 -0.10 4.95
N SER A 19 -7.85 1.12 5.34
CA SER A 19 -7.48 2.20 4.42
C SER A 19 -6.00 2.55 4.49
N TRP A 20 -5.32 2.25 5.60
CA TRP A 20 -3.94 2.64 5.82
C TRP A 20 -3.00 1.48 5.60
N VAL A 21 -1.90 1.75 4.91
CA VAL A 21 -0.91 0.76 4.55
C VAL A 21 0.51 1.30 4.68
N THR A 22 1.46 0.41 4.93
CA THR A 22 2.89 0.69 4.89
C THR A 22 3.51 0.00 3.69
N ILE A 23 4.30 0.70 2.90
CA ILE A 23 5.01 0.08 1.78
C ILE A 23 6.15 -0.78 2.34
N ILE A 24 6.10 -2.09 2.09
CA ILE A 24 7.11 -3.05 2.60
C ILE A 24 8.00 -3.61 1.48
N GLY A 25 7.61 -3.43 0.21
CA GLY A 25 8.39 -3.89 -0.92
C GLY A 25 7.79 -3.55 -2.27
N TYR A 26 8.40 -4.12 -3.31
CA TYR A 26 7.97 -3.96 -4.69
C TYR A 26 7.89 -5.34 -5.35
N GLU A 27 6.79 -5.61 -6.04
CA GLU A 27 6.60 -6.87 -6.77
C GLU A 27 6.16 -6.56 -8.21
N GLY A 28 7.08 -6.74 -9.16
CA GLY A 28 6.84 -6.44 -10.57
C GLY A 28 6.48 -4.96 -10.80
N ASP A 29 5.22 -4.72 -11.20
CA ASP A 29 4.66 -3.39 -11.47
C ASP A 29 3.83 -2.84 -10.29
N GLY A 30 3.78 -3.57 -9.16
CA GLY A 30 3.03 -3.19 -7.97
C GLY A 30 3.91 -2.95 -6.73
N TYR A 31 3.26 -2.44 -5.69
CA TYR A 31 3.81 -2.24 -4.37
C TYR A 31 3.28 -3.32 -3.44
N CYS A 32 4.18 -3.98 -2.72
CA CYS A 32 3.79 -4.84 -1.62
C CYS A 32 3.60 -3.96 -0.38
N VAL A 33 2.41 -4.03 0.21
CA VAL A 33 2.02 -3.17 1.32
C VAL A 33 1.46 -3.99 2.47
N GLU A 34 1.79 -3.58 3.68
CA GLU A 34 1.28 -4.15 4.92
C GLU A 34 0.11 -3.32 5.43
N LEU A 35 -1.06 -3.94 5.60
CA LEU A 35 -2.20 -3.32 6.27
C LEU A 35 -1.92 -3.19 7.76
N THR A 36 -2.63 -2.31 8.47
CA THR A 36 -2.53 -2.20 9.95
C THR A 36 -2.92 -3.48 10.70
N SER A 37 -3.52 -4.46 10.02
CA SER A 37 -3.79 -5.79 10.56
C SER A 37 -2.59 -6.75 10.50
N GLY A 38 -1.48 -6.36 9.86
CA GLY A 38 -0.33 -7.22 9.56
C GLY A 38 -0.52 -8.12 8.33
N LEU A 39 -1.58 -7.89 7.53
CA LEU A 39 -1.79 -8.59 6.26
C LEU A 39 -1.01 -7.89 5.14
N GLU A 40 -0.27 -8.67 4.38
CA GLU A 40 0.47 -8.19 3.20
C GLU A 40 -0.35 -8.40 1.93
N ILE A 41 -0.45 -7.36 1.11
CA ILE A 41 -1.13 -7.41 -0.20
C ILE A 41 -0.28 -6.68 -1.25
N VAL A 42 -0.48 -7.04 -2.51
CA VAL A 42 0.11 -6.32 -3.64
C VAL A 42 -0.94 -5.40 -4.26
N VAL A 43 -0.61 -4.12 -4.38
CA VAL A 43 -1.47 -3.08 -4.95
C VAL A 43 -0.72 -2.27 -6.01
N ARG A 44 -1.46 -1.64 -6.91
CA ARG A 44 -0.87 -0.78 -7.95
C ARG A 44 -0.66 0.65 -7.47
N GLU A 45 0.13 1.42 -8.21
CA GLU A 45 0.35 2.84 -7.91
C GLU A 45 -0.98 3.62 -7.88
N ASP A 46 -1.91 3.32 -8.79
CA ASP A 46 -3.21 4.00 -8.89
C ASP A 46 -4.18 3.67 -7.75
N GLU A 47 -3.87 2.66 -6.94
CA GLU A 47 -4.65 2.26 -5.78
C GLU A 47 -4.17 2.94 -4.49
N LEU A 48 -3.10 3.73 -4.56
CA LEU A 48 -2.47 4.40 -3.42
C LEU A 48 -2.55 5.92 -3.54
N GLU A 49 -3.03 6.58 -2.49
CA GLU A 49 -2.96 8.03 -2.27
C GLU A 49 -1.83 8.37 -1.28
N ASP A 50 -1.05 9.38 -1.66
CA ASP A 50 -0.07 10.06 -0.80
C ASP A 50 -0.80 10.92 0.24
N VAL A 51 -0.21 11.05 1.44
CA VAL A 51 -0.82 11.72 2.61
C VAL A 51 0.04 12.83 3.19
#